data_AF-A0A383B8W9-F1
#
_entry.id   AF-A0A383B8W9-F1
#
_cell.length_a   1.000
_cell.length_b   1.000
_cell.length_c   1.000
_cell.angle_alpha   90.00
_cell.angle_beta   90.00
_cell.angle_gamma   90.00
#
_symmetry.space_group_name_H-M   'P 1'
#
loop_
_entity.id
_entity.type
_entity.pdbx_description
1 polymer ?
#
loop_
_entity_poly.entity_id
_entity_poly.type
_entity_poly.pdbx_seq_one_letter_code
_entity_poly.pdbx_strand_id
1 'polypeptide(L)'
;PASFVKSDNGTGIVMSVPAHAPFDYQALLDCKSGKNKSINSDLLDDIQNIEPISMIKTEGLGDIPAKDIVERMGISHQNDPKLEDATKEIYSKEFYEGILADNTKQFAGKKISETKDEIKEWITEIGSTDILLELTNSPVKCRCGAECVVKLLSNQWFLDYSNKDWKDKAHSCFEKMNIFPNEIRPEFDQVLDWLRERACARQHGLGTKVPWDKEWLVESLADSVIYMAFYIISKYVNKKEINGNDL
;
A
#
# COMPACT_ATOMS: atom_id res chain seq x y z
N PRO A 1 -4.33 0.76 -27.01
CA PRO A 1 -5.30 1.40 -26.09
C PRO A 1 -5.90 0.36 -25.14
N ALA A 2 -6.01 0.68 -23.85
CA ALA A 2 -6.47 -0.24 -22.83
C ALA A 2 -7.72 0.32 -22.13
N SER A 3 -8.85 -0.39 -22.16
CA SER A 3 -10.09 0.04 -21.50
C SER A 3 -10.14 -0.31 -20.01
N PHE A 4 -9.27 -1.20 -19.55
CA PHE A 4 -9.19 -1.59 -18.13
C PHE A 4 -8.44 -0.56 -17.26
N VAL A 5 -7.68 0.35 -17.89
CA VAL A 5 -6.95 1.41 -17.16
C VAL A 5 -7.94 2.48 -16.72
N LYS A 6 -7.96 2.76 -15.42
CA LYS A 6 -8.81 3.80 -14.84
C LYS A 6 -7.97 5.04 -14.52
N SER A 7 -8.49 6.21 -14.87
CA SER A 7 -7.78 7.49 -14.67
C SER A 7 -7.70 7.93 -13.20
N ASP A 8 -8.53 7.34 -12.34
CA ASP A 8 -8.60 7.59 -10.90
C ASP A 8 -7.74 6.63 -10.07
N ASN A 9 -6.90 5.81 -10.72
CA ASN A 9 -5.97 4.89 -10.09
C ASN A 9 -4.54 5.19 -10.54
N GLY A 10 -3.63 5.36 -9.58
CA GLY A 10 -2.24 5.68 -9.82
C GLY A 10 -2.09 6.98 -10.60
N THR A 11 -1.31 6.93 -11.68
CA THR A 11 -1.15 8.06 -12.61
C THR A 11 -2.16 8.03 -13.76
N GLY A 12 -3.04 7.02 -13.82
CA GLY A 12 -3.84 6.70 -15.01
C GLY A 12 -3.01 6.20 -16.20
N ILE A 13 -1.72 5.92 -16.00
CA ILE A 13 -0.79 5.40 -17.00
C ILE A 13 -0.16 4.11 -16.46
N VAL A 14 -0.29 3.02 -17.21
CA VAL A 14 0.20 1.69 -16.81
C VAL A 14 1.31 1.25 -17.76
N MET A 15 2.39 0.71 -17.21
CA MET A 15 3.45 0.07 -18.00
C MET A 15 2.97 -1.30 -18.49
N SER A 16 3.20 -1.61 -19.76
CA SER A 16 2.77 -2.87 -20.37
C SER A 16 3.88 -3.93 -20.25
N VAL A 17 3.59 -5.02 -19.56
CA VAL A 17 4.48 -6.20 -19.40
C VAL A 17 3.73 -7.46 -19.87
N PRO A 18 3.45 -7.61 -21.18
CA PRO A 18 2.54 -8.62 -21.71
C PRO A 18 3.04 -10.07 -21.56
N ALA A 19 4.28 -10.30 -21.11
CA ALA A 19 4.75 -11.65 -20.80
C ALA A 19 4.22 -12.18 -19.46
N HIS A 20 4.01 -11.28 -18.49
CA HIS A 20 3.72 -11.60 -17.09
C HIS A 20 2.39 -11.01 -16.60
N ALA A 21 1.79 -10.07 -17.33
CA ALA A 21 0.51 -9.46 -17.00
C ALA A 21 -0.58 -9.89 -18.00
N PRO A 22 -1.59 -10.67 -17.58
CA PRO A 22 -2.70 -11.10 -18.44
C PRO A 22 -3.49 -9.95 -19.07
N PHE A 23 -3.75 -8.87 -18.32
CA PHE A 23 -4.41 -7.67 -18.84
C PHE A 23 -3.63 -7.06 -20.01
N ASP A 24 -2.31 -6.94 -19.87
CA ASP A 24 -1.44 -6.35 -20.88
C ASP A 24 -1.35 -7.23 -22.12
N TYR A 25 -1.24 -8.56 -21.92
CA TYR A 25 -1.24 -9.53 -23.01
C TYR A 25 -2.53 -9.45 -23.83
N GLN A 26 -3.69 -9.50 -23.17
CA GLN A 26 -4.97 -9.45 -23.85
C GLN A 26 -5.20 -8.09 -24.54
N ALA A 27 -4.81 -6.98 -23.90
CA ALA A 27 -4.91 -5.67 -24.53
C ALA A 27 -4.00 -5.54 -25.76
N LEU A 28 -2.81 -6.16 -25.74
CA LEU A 28 -1.93 -6.23 -26.91
C LEU A 28 -2.59 -7.03 -28.04
N LEU A 29 -3.19 -8.19 -27.75
CA LEU A 29 -3.93 -8.98 -28.74
C LEU A 29 -5.11 -8.23 -29.34
N ASP A 30 -5.91 -7.55 -28.50
CA ASP A 30 -7.04 -6.74 -28.93
C ASP A 30 -6.57 -5.61 -29.86
N CYS A 31 -5.43 -4.97 -29.57
CA CYS A 31 -4.84 -3.97 -30.44
C CYS A 31 -4.32 -4.56 -31.76
N LYS A 32 -3.62 -5.70 -31.72
CA LYS A 32 -3.15 -6.41 -32.93
C LYS A 32 -4.31 -6.90 -33.81
N SER A 33 -5.50 -7.12 -33.26
CA SER A 33 -6.66 -7.57 -34.04
C SER A 33 -7.17 -6.54 -35.06
N GLY A 34 -6.75 -5.27 -34.98
CA GLY A 34 -7.19 -4.20 -35.87
C GLY A 34 -8.65 -3.78 -35.71
N LYS A 35 -9.39 -4.35 -34.74
CA LYS A 35 -10.79 -4.02 -34.47
C LYS A 35 -10.97 -2.64 -33.82
N ASN A 36 -9.90 -2.10 -33.23
CA ASN A 36 -9.94 -0.80 -32.58
C ASN A 36 -9.76 0.33 -33.59
N LYS A 37 -10.87 1.00 -33.92
CA LYS A 37 -10.91 2.14 -34.86
C LYS A 37 -10.12 3.36 -34.41
N SER A 38 -9.68 3.43 -33.15
CA SER A 38 -8.86 4.53 -32.65
C SER A 38 -7.37 4.37 -32.98
N ILE A 39 -6.95 3.21 -33.51
CA ILE A 39 -5.57 2.94 -33.90
C ILE A 39 -5.45 3.26 -35.40
N ASN A 40 -4.56 4.18 -35.76
CA ASN A 40 -4.26 4.47 -37.17
C ASN A 40 -3.35 3.39 -37.77
N SER A 41 -3.17 3.41 -39.10
CA SER A 41 -2.35 2.41 -39.81
C SER A 41 -0.92 2.32 -39.29
N ASP A 42 -0.30 3.48 -39.09
CA ASP A 42 1.12 3.57 -38.74
C ASP A 42 1.37 2.97 -37.35
N LEU A 43 0.49 3.28 -36.38
CA LEU A 43 0.57 2.70 -35.03
C LEU A 43 0.21 1.21 -35.02
N LEU A 44 -0.67 0.76 -35.92
CA LEU A 44 -1.00 -0.66 -36.03
C LEU A 44 0.22 -1.46 -36.46
N ASP A 45 0.98 -0.97 -37.44
CA ASP A 45 2.22 -1.61 -37.90
C ASP A 45 3.25 -1.71 -36.77
N ASP A 46 3.44 -0.64 -35.99
CA ASP A 46 4.30 -0.66 -34.82
C ASP A 46 3.85 -1.71 -33.78
N ILE A 47 2.54 -1.77 -33.51
CA ILE A 47 1.97 -2.72 -32.54
C ILE A 47 2.12 -4.17 -33.01
N GLN A 48 2.01 -4.47 -34.30
CA GLN A 48 2.18 -5.84 -34.83
C GLN A 48 3.55 -6.41 -34.48
N ASN A 49 4.57 -5.56 -34.46
CA ASN A 49 5.97 -5.94 -34.20
C ASN A 49 6.30 -6.11 -32.71
N ILE A 50 5.37 -5.77 -31.80
CA ILE A 50 5.60 -5.92 -30.36
C ILE A 50 5.43 -7.39 -29.98
N GLU A 51 6.51 -8.02 -29.53
CA GLU A 51 6.50 -9.38 -28.99
C GLU A 51 6.74 -9.36 -27.47
N PRO A 52 6.02 -10.18 -26.68
CA PRO A 52 6.25 -10.27 -25.25
C PRO A 52 7.68 -10.74 -24.92
N ILE A 53 8.32 -10.04 -23.99
CA ILE A 53 9.66 -10.38 -23.51
C ILE A 53 9.53 -10.97 -22.11
N SER A 54 9.81 -12.26 -21.98
CA SER A 54 9.81 -12.94 -20.69
C SER A 54 11.06 -12.58 -19.88
N MET A 55 10.86 -12.20 -18.63
CA MET A 55 11.88 -11.82 -17.66
C MET A 55 11.88 -12.70 -16.42
N ILE A 56 10.88 -13.59 -16.28
CA ILE A 56 10.69 -14.47 -15.12
C ILE A 56 10.51 -15.90 -15.62
N LYS A 57 11.34 -16.81 -15.11
CA LYS A 57 11.20 -18.25 -15.31
C LYS A 57 10.46 -18.82 -14.11
N THR A 58 9.30 -19.42 -14.35
CA THR A 58 8.44 -20.01 -13.32
C THR A 58 8.12 -21.44 -13.70
N GLU A 59 8.42 -22.39 -12.82
CA GLU A 59 8.22 -23.81 -13.12
C GLU A 59 6.74 -24.13 -13.40
N GLY A 60 6.48 -24.87 -14.47
CA GLY A 60 5.13 -25.24 -14.89
C GLY A 60 4.30 -24.11 -15.52
N LEU A 61 4.91 -22.96 -15.83
CA LEU A 61 4.41 -22.00 -16.83
C LEU A 61 5.31 -22.07 -18.07
N GLY A 62 4.78 -21.82 -19.25
CA GLY A 62 5.54 -21.77 -20.49
C GLY A 62 6.34 -20.47 -20.64
N ASP A 63 6.90 -20.28 -21.82
CA ASP A 63 7.82 -19.16 -22.11
C ASP A 63 7.16 -17.79 -21.89
N ILE A 64 5.85 -17.70 -22.15
CA ILE A 64 5.03 -16.49 -21.96
C ILE A 64 3.88 -16.84 -21.01
N PRO A 65 4.07 -16.72 -19.68
CA PRO A 65 3.07 -17.07 -18.67
C PRO A 65 1.68 -16.47 -18.90
N ALA A 66 1.64 -15.18 -19.26
CA ALA A 66 0.38 -14.48 -19.52
C ALA A 66 -0.40 -15.05 -20.70
N LYS A 67 0.30 -15.55 -21.75
CA LYS A 67 -0.34 -16.22 -22.88
C LYS A 67 -0.99 -17.52 -22.44
N ASP A 68 -0.25 -18.35 -21.74
CA ASP A 68 -0.71 -19.67 -21.32
C ASP A 68 -1.97 -19.59 -20.46
N ILE A 69 -2.02 -18.64 -19.52
CA ILE A 69 -3.19 -18.50 -18.65
C ILE A 69 -4.40 -17.93 -19.41
N VAL A 70 -4.19 -16.98 -20.33
CA VAL A 70 -5.25 -16.37 -21.14
C VAL A 70 -5.89 -17.42 -22.04
N GLU A 71 -5.07 -18.25 -22.70
CA GLU A 71 -5.54 -19.36 -23.52
C GLU A 71 -6.24 -20.43 -22.68
N ARG A 72 -5.65 -20.83 -21.54
CA ARG A 72 -6.21 -21.86 -20.64
C ARG A 72 -7.56 -21.45 -20.05
N MET A 73 -7.75 -20.16 -19.72
CA MET A 73 -9.01 -19.64 -19.17
C MET A 73 -10.03 -19.24 -20.24
N GLY A 74 -9.66 -19.32 -21.52
CA GLY A 74 -10.49 -18.97 -22.66
C GLY A 74 -10.87 -17.48 -22.68
N ILE A 75 -9.93 -16.61 -22.31
CA ILE A 75 -10.12 -15.16 -22.30
C ILE A 75 -10.01 -14.63 -23.73
N SER A 76 -10.94 -13.75 -24.12
CA SER A 76 -11.06 -13.31 -25.52
C SER A 76 -11.05 -11.80 -25.73
N HIS A 77 -11.16 -11.00 -24.66
CA HIS A 77 -11.14 -9.54 -24.74
C HIS A 77 -10.70 -8.93 -23.40
N GLN A 78 -10.17 -7.71 -23.45
CA GLN A 78 -9.62 -6.99 -22.28
C GLN A 78 -10.62 -6.66 -21.15
N ASN A 79 -11.92 -6.78 -21.39
CA ASN A 79 -12.97 -6.56 -20.38
C ASN A 79 -13.48 -7.86 -19.73
N ASP A 80 -12.79 -8.99 -19.93
CA ASP A 80 -13.22 -10.27 -19.37
C ASP A 80 -12.91 -10.30 -17.86
N PRO A 81 -13.91 -10.50 -16.98
CA PRO A 81 -13.68 -10.52 -15.53
C PRO A 81 -12.68 -11.59 -15.08
N LYS A 82 -12.49 -12.66 -15.88
CA LYS A 82 -11.50 -13.71 -15.59
C LYS A 82 -10.06 -13.19 -15.58
N LEU A 83 -9.78 -12.02 -16.18
CA LEU A 83 -8.45 -11.42 -16.18
C LEU A 83 -7.96 -11.08 -14.76
N GLU A 84 -8.86 -10.75 -13.84
CA GLU A 84 -8.49 -10.50 -12.44
C GLU A 84 -7.95 -11.77 -11.77
N ASP A 85 -8.63 -12.90 -11.96
CA ASP A 85 -8.23 -14.18 -11.39
C ASP A 85 -6.96 -14.70 -12.07
N ALA A 86 -6.84 -14.55 -13.39
CA ALA A 86 -5.62 -14.85 -14.13
C ALA A 86 -4.41 -14.07 -13.60
N THR A 87 -4.59 -12.77 -13.34
CA THR A 87 -3.52 -11.91 -12.83
C THR A 87 -3.11 -12.31 -11.43
N LYS A 88 -4.07 -12.61 -10.54
CA LYS A 88 -3.79 -13.09 -9.17
C LYS A 88 -3.02 -14.40 -9.18
N GLU A 89 -3.38 -15.35 -10.05
CA GLU A 89 -2.70 -16.64 -10.14
C GLU A 89 -1.25 -16.49 -10.60
N ILE A 90 -0.99 -15.74 -11.68
CA ILE A 90 0.38 -15.51 -12.15
C ILE A 90 1.19 -14.76 -11.11
N TYR A 91 0.68 -13.65 -10.57
CA TYR A 91 1.44 -12.83 -9.62
C TYR A 91 1.79 -13.59 -8.35
N SER A 92 0.88 -14.42 -7.85
CA SER A 92 1.15 -15.28 -6.70
C SER A 92 2.25 -16.29 -7.03
N LYS A 93 2.11 -17.02 -8.14
CA LYS A 93 3.06 -18.07 -8.52
C LYS A 93 4.45 -17.51 -8.82
N GLU A 94 4.55 -16.43 -9.57
CA GLU A 94 5.81 -15.76 -9.87
C GLU A 94 6.47 -15.18 -8.61
N PHE A 95 5.69 -14.64 -7.67
CA PHE A 95 6.27 -14.13 -6.43
C PHE A 95 6.93 -15.24 -5.60
N TYR A 96 6.30 -16.41 -5.48
CA TYR A 96 6.80 -17.50 -4.63
C TYR A 96 7.79 -18.45 -5.32
N GLU A 97 7.68 -18.64 -6.63
CA GLU A 97 8.44 -19.65 -7.39
C GLU A 97 9.29 -19.03 -8.51
N GLY A 98 9.04 -17.78 -8.89
CA GLY A 98 9.68 -17.13 -10.01
C GLY A 98 11.16 -16.80 -9.77
N ILE A 99 11.98 -17.15 -10.77
CA ILE A 99 13.41 -16.85 -10.84
C ILE A 99 13.63 -15.88 -11.99
N LEU A 100 14.37 -14.80 -11.75
CA LEU A 100 14.67 -13.79 -12.77
C LEU A 100 15.53 -14.38 -13.89
N ALA A 101 15.14 -14.13 -15.13
CA ALA A 101 15.78 -14.67 -16.33
C ALA A 101 17.12 -13.99 -16.65
N ASP A 102 17.88 -14.55 -17.60
CA ASP A 102 19.25 -14.12 -17.91
C ASP A 102 19.32 -12.68 -18.49
N ASN A 103 18.21 -12.18 -19.02
CA ASN A 103 18.06 -10.82 -19.53
C ASN A 103 17.83 -9.75 -18.43
N THR A 104 17.90 -10.12 -17.15
CA THR A 104 17.65 -9.23 -16.00
C THR A 104 18.93 -8.66 -15.35
N LYS A 105 20.05 -8.66 -16.09
CA LYS A 105 21.34 -8.09 -15.67
C LYS A 105 21.86 -8.71 -14.35
N GLN A 106 22.21 -7.88 -13.37
CA GLN A 106 22.76 -8.28 -12.07
C GLN A 106 21.77 -9.06 -11.19
N PHE A 107 20.50 -9.12 -11.58
CA PHE A 107 19.45 -9.83 -10.85
C PHE A 107 19.16 -11.23 -11.40
N ALA A 108 19.80 -11.62 -12.50
CA ALA A 108 19.62 -12.92 -13.13
C ALA A 108 19.88 -14.07 -12.13
N GLY A 109 18.99 -15.07 -12.15
CA GLY A 109 19.07 -16.24 -11.27
C GLY A 109 18.60 -16.00 -9.84
N LYS A 110 18.24 -14.77 -9.46
CA LYS A 110 17.69 -14.48 -8.12
C LYS A 110 16.18 -14.72 -8.06
N LYS A 111 15.69 -15.03 -6.86
CA LYS A 111 14.26 -15.22 -6.59
C LYS A 111 13.53 -13.89 -6.43
N ILE A 112 12.33 -13.77 -7.00
CA ILE A 112 11.54 -12.52 -6.96
C ILE A 112 11.25 -12.06 -5.54
N SER A 113 10.82 -12.99 -4.67
CA SER A 113 10.51 -12.69 -3.26
C SER A 113 11.66 -12.05 -2.48
N GLU A 114 12.90 -12.27 -2.91
CA GLU A 114 14.11 -11.80 -2.24
C GLU A 114 14.68 -10.53 -2.87
N THR A 115 14.40 -10.29 -4.15
CA THR A 115 15.08 -9.26 -4.96
C THR A 115 14.18 -8.07 -5.31
N LYS A 116 12.88 -8.15 -5.05
CA LYS A 116 11.93 -7.06 -5.38
C LYS A 116 12.31 -5.73 -4.73
N ASP A 117 12.68 -5.75 -3.45
CA ASP A 117 13.09 -4.54 -2.73
C ASP A 117 14.46 -4.04 -3.21
N GLU A 118 15.40 -4.94 -3.50
CA GLU A 118 16.71 -4.60 -4.08
C GLU A 118 16.57 -3.90 -5.45
N ILE A 119 15.68 -4.39 -6.32
CA ILE A 119 15.40 -3.76 -7.61
C ILE A 119 14.77 -2.37 -7.41
N LYS A 120 13.84 -2.25 -6.48
CA LYS A 120 13.20 -0.95 -6.16
C LYS A 120 14.23 0.07 -5.70
N GLU A 121 15.14 -0.32 -4.80
CA GLU A 121 16.24 0.53 -4.35
C GLU A 121 17.16 0.92 -5.53
N TRP A 122 17.59 -0.06 -6.32
CA TRP A 122 18.45 0.19 -7.48
C TRP A 122 17.83 1.14 -8.52
N ILE A 123 16.53 0.99 -8.86
CA ILE A 123 15.86 1.89 -9.81
C ILE A 123 15.70 3.31 -9.22
N THR A 124 15.52 3.40 -7.90
CA THR A 124 15.46 4.69 -7.20
C THR A 124 16.82 5.40 -7.25
N GLU A 125 17.91 4.68 -7.04
CA GLU A 125 19.28 5.22 -7.07
C GLU A 125 19.70 5.75 -8.45
N ILE A 126 19.26 5.10 -9.54
CA ILE A 126 19.51 5.59 -10.90
C ILE A 126 18.61 6.77 -11.31
N GLY A 127 17.73 7.24 -10.41
CA GLY A 127 16.88 8.41 -10.62
C GLY A 127 15.77 8.21 -11.66
N SER A 128 15.33 6.96 -11.88
CA SER A 128 14.34 6.63 -12.92
C SER A 128 12.91 6.38 -12.37
N THR A 129 12.68 6.62 -11.08
CA THR A 129 11.38 6.43 -10.42
C THR A 129 11.09 7.52 -9.41
N ASP A 130 9.81 7.80 -9.23
CA ASP A 130 9.26 8.60 -8.13
C ASP A 130 8.27 7.78 -7.31
N ILE A 131 8.03 8.21 -6.06
CA ILE A 131 7.05 7.58 -5.17
C ILE A 131 5.72 8.32 -5.25
N LEU A 132 4.69 7.64 -5.75
CA LEU A 132 3.30 8.08 -5.64
C LEU A 132 2.64 7.34 -4.48
N LEU A 133 2.13 8.09 -3.49
CA LEU A 133 1.36 7.53 -2.40
C LEU A 133 -0.12 7.61 -2.72
N GLU A 134 -0.81 6.48 -2.65
CA GLU A 134 -2.22 6.36 -2.97
C GLU A 134 -2.96 5.52 -1.91
N LEU A 135 -4.25 5.80 -1.74
CA LEU A 135 -5.11 5.05 -0.83
C LEU A 135 -5.65 3.80 -1.52
N THR A 136 -5.31 2.62 -1.01
CA THR A 136 -5.69 1.33 -1.61
C THR A 136 -7.20 1.10 -1.69
N ASN A 137 -7.98 1.73 -0.80
CA ASN A 137 -9.45 1.59 -0.72
C ASN A 137 -10.18 2.85 -1.22
N SER A 138 -9.66 3.50 -2.26
CA SER A 138 -10.29 4.67 -2.86
C SER A 138 -11.69 4.33 -3.43
N PRO A 139 -12.70 5.21 -3.27
CA PRO A 139 -12.64 6.51 -2.59
C PRO A 139 -12.77 6.40 -1.08
N VAL A 140 -11.79 6.93 -0.34
CA VAL A 140 -11.89 7.16 1.11
C VAL A 140 -12.53 8.53 1.32
N LYS A 141 -13.61 8.62 2.09
CA LYS A 141 -14.32 9.89 2.33
C LYS A 141 -14.21 10.35 3.78
N CYS A 142 -13.95 11.64 3.99
CA CYS A 142 -14.00 12.26 5.31
C CYS A 142 -15.43 12.31 5.85
N ARG A 143 -15.56 12.63 7.15
CA ARG A 143 -16.86 12.95 7.79
C ARG A 143 -17.64 14.06 7.06
N CYS A 144 -16.93 14.96 6.39
CA CYS A 144 -17.48 16.05 5.58
C CYS A 144 -17.99 15.62 4.19
N GLY A 145 -17.76 14.38 3.76
CA GLY A 145 -18.12 13.87 2.43
C GLY A 145 -17.10 14.12 1.32
N ALA A 146 -16.07 14.95 1.57
CA ALA A 146 -14.95 15.13 0.65
C ALA A 146 -14.05 13.89 0.58
N GLU A 147 -13.44 13.66 -0.59
CA GLU A 147 -12.50 12.56 -0.80
C GLU A 147 -11.14 12.87 -0.16
N CYS A 148 -10.60 11.89 0.54
CA CYS A 148 -9.30 11.97 1.18
C CYS A 148 -8.20 11.71 0.17
N VAL A 149 -7.12 12.48 0.29
CA VAL A 149 -5.89 12.33 -0.49
C VAL A 149 -4.70 12.16 0.44
N VAL A 150 -3.61 11.58 -0.05
CA VAL A 150 -2.36 11.53 0.71
C VAL A 150 -1.66 12.88 0.58
N LYS A 151 -1.29 13.48 1.71
CA LYS A 151 -0.47 14.68 1.76
C LYS A 151 0.75 14.42 2.63
N LEU A 152 1.93 14.62 2.05
CA LEU A 152 3.18 14.62 2.81
C LEU A 152 3.28 15.91 3.63
N LEU A 153 3.47 15.77 4.94
CA LEU A 153 3.66 16.88 5.86
C LEU A 153 5.08 16.79 6.43
N SER A 154 5.85 17.87 6.32
CA SER A 154 7.24 17.94 6.82
C SER A 154 7.33 18.32 8.30
N ASN A 155 6.22 18.71 8.92
CA ASN A 155 6.16 19.28 10.27
C ASN A 155 5.08 18.61 11.16
N GLN A 156 4.70 17.37 10.85
CA GLN A 156 3.73 16.62 11.65
C GLN A 156 4.39 16.09 12.93
N TRP A 157 3.70 16.22 14.06
CA TRP A 157 4.12 15.62 15.33
C TRP A 157 3.65 14.17 15.44
N PHE A 158 4.53 13.29 15.92
CA PHE A 158 4.28 11.85 16.08
C PHE A 158 4.55 11.39 17.50
N LEU A 159 3.78 10.40 17.94
CA LEU A 159 4.17 9.50 19.03
C LEU A 159 4.97 8.35 18.43
N ASP A 160 6.22 8.22 18.85
CA ASP A 160 7.13 7.18 18.36
C ASP A 160 6.88 5.85 19.06
N TYR A 161 5.80 5.16 18.66
CA TYR A 161 5.55 3.80 19.13
C TYR A 161 6.50 2.78 18.48
N SER A 162 7.36 3.15 17.52
CA SER A 162 8.32 2.23 16.91
C SER A 162 9.55 2.01 17.79
N ASN A 163 9.79 2.92 18.74
CA ASN A 163 10.87 2.84 19.73
C ASN A 163 10.88 1.50 20.48
N LYS A 164 11.98 0.75 20.31
CA LYS A 164 12.14 -0.60 20.87
C LYS A 164 12.07 -0.64 22.40
N ASP A 165 12.77 0.27 23.08
CA ASP A 165 12.78 0.32 24.54
C ASP A 165 11.38 0.62 25.11
N TRP A 166 10.59 1.42 24.39
CA TRP A 166 9.20 1.69 24.78
C TRP A 166 8.31 0.48 24.54
N LYS A 167 8.46 -0.21 23.40
CA LYS A 167 7.74 -1.47 23.12
C LYS A 167 8.03 -2.53 24.18
N ASP A 168 9.28 -2.72 24.57
CA ASP A 168 9.66 -3.70 25.60
C ASP A 168 9.00 -3.40 26.94
N LYS A 169 8.88 -2.12 27.31
CA LYS A 169 8.13 -1.69 28.50
C LYS A 169 6.62 -1.90 28.35
N ALA A 170 6.06 -1.65 27.17
CA ALA A 170 4.64 -1.86 26.90
C ALA A 170 4.28 -3.35 27.00
N HIS A 171 5.09 -4.24 26.41
CA HIS A 171 5.00 -5.70 26.55
C HIS A 171 5.08 -6.13 28.02
N SER A 172 6.08 -5.65 28.75
CA SER A 172 6.23 -5.95 30.19
C SER A 172 5.03 -5.50 31.04
N CYS A 173 4.33 -4.45 30.61
CA CYS A 173 3.11 -3.96 31.24
C CYS A 173 1.91 -4.84 30.86
N PHE A 174 1.74 -5.13 29.57
CA PHE A 174 0.68 -5.96 29.02
C PHE A 174 0.68 -7.37 29.62
N GLU A 175 1.86 -7.96 29.84
CA GLU A 175 2.01 -9.27 30.49
C GLU A 175 1.36 -9.35 31.88
N LYS A 176 1.29 -8.22 32.60
CA LYS A 176 0.68 -8.15 33.93
C LYS A 176 -0.82 -7.85 33.89
N MET A 177 -1.38 -7.60 32.71
CA MET A 177 -2.80 -7.28 32.55
C MET A 177 -3.65 -8.55 32.45
N ASN A 178 -4.87 -8.44 32.98
CA ASN A 178 -5.90 -9.46 32.80
C ASN A 178 -6.73 -9.13 31.56
N ILE A 179 -6.68 -10.00 30.55
CA ILE A 179 -7.41 -9.85 29.30
C ILE A 179 -8.53 -10.89 29.26
N PHE A 180 -9.75 -10.43 28.99
CA PHE A 180 -10.93 -11.28 28.89
C PHE A 180 -11.68 -10.97 27.60
N PRO A 181 -11.91 -11.97 26.72
CA PRO A 181 -11.49 -13.37 26.84
C PRO A 181 -9.97 -13.52 26.54
N ASN A 182 -9.29 -14.55 27.05
CA ASN A 182 -7.81 -14.64 26.95
C ASN A 182 -7.33 -14.91 25.52
N GLU A 183 -8.21 -15.40 24.66
CA GLU A 183 -7.99 -15.75 23.27
C GLU A 183 -7.61 -14.54 22.40
N ILE A 184 -7.95 -13.30 22.81
CA ILE A 184 -7.59 -12.08 22.06
C ILE A 184 -6.20 -11.56 22.41
N ARG A 185 -5.54 -12.14 23.42
CA ARG A 185 -4.21 -11.69 23.88
C ARG A 185 -3.16 -11.67 22.77
N PRO A 186 -3.07 -12.69 21.88
CA PRO A 186 -2.14 -12.66 20.75
C PRO A 186 -2.38 -11.51 19.77
N GLU A 187 -3.63 -11.04 19.62
CA GLU A 187 -3.94 -9.89 18.75
C GLU A 187 -3.33 -8.60 19.31
N PHE A 188 -3.36 -8.41 20.64
CA PHE A 188 -2.71 -7.26 21.29
C PHE A 188 -1.19 -7.30 21.16
N ASP A 189 -0.57 -8.48 21.34
CA ASP A 189 0.87 -8.64 21.12
C ASP A 189 1.26 -8.27 19.69
N GLN A 190 0.49 -8.76 18.70
CA GLN A 190 0.68 -8.42 17.31
C GLN A 190 0.53 -6.90 17.06
N VAL A 191 -0.46 -6.26 17.69
CA VAL A 191 -0.65 -4.80 17.58
C VAL A 191 0.52 -4.04 18.19
N LEU A 192 1.02 -4.44 19.36
CA LEU A 192 2.20 -3.80 19.99
C LEU A 192 3.43 -3.86 19.06
N ASP A 193 3.63 -5.00 18.41
CA ASP A 193 4.74 -5.18 17.46
C ASP A 193 4.52 -4.43 16.14
N TRP A 194 3.28 -4.39 15.65
CA TRP A 194 2.92 -3.72 14.40
C TRP A 194 2.94 -2.19 14.52
N LEU A 195 2.61 -1.64 15.69
CA LEU A 195 2.53 -0.20 15.90
C LEU A 195 3.85 0.50 15.56
N ARG A 196 3.71 1.61 14.83
CA ARG A 196 4.80 2.51 14.43
C ARG A 196 4.45 3.94 14.81
N GLU A 197 5.22 4.89 14.32
CA GLU A 197 5.00 6.32 14.52
C GLU A 197 3.56 6.69 14.18
N ARG A 198 2.85 7.31 15.13
CA ARG A 198 1.46 7.72 14.97
C ARG A 198 1.33 9.22 15.04
N ALA A 199 0.77 9.83 14.00
CA ALA A 199 0.47 11.25 14.00
C ALA A 199 -0.45 11.58 15.19
N CYS A 200 -0.01 12.48 16.06
CA CYS A 200 -0.66 12.76 17.34
C CYS A 200 -1.17 14.19 17.47
N ALA A 201 -1.06 14.97 16.40
CA ALA A 201 -1.47 16.37 16.37
C ALA A 201 -2.20 16.72 15.07
N ARG A 202 -3.07 17.73 15.13
CA ARG A 202 -3.85 18.27 14.02
C ARG A 202 -3.94 19.80 14.08
N GLN A 203 -4.27 20.44 12.97
CA GLN A 203 -4.39 21.91 12.89
C GLN A 203 -5.83 22.44 13.03
N HIS A 204 -6.84 21.57 12.91
CA HIS A 204 -8.25 21.97 12.86
C HIS A 204 -9.10 21.16 13.84
N GLY A 205 -10.15 21.78 14.37
CA GLY A 205 -11.10 21.15 15.30
C GLY A 205 -10.94 21.65 16.73
N LEU A 206 -11.60 20.97 17.67
CA LEU A 206 -11.52 21.26 19.10
C LEU A 206 -10.44 20.38 19.75
N GLY A 207 -9.75 20.89 20.76
CA GLY A 207 -8.77 20.11 21.51
C GLY A 207 -7.83 20.99 22.31
N THR A 208 -6.86 20.34 22.93
CA THR A 208 -5.80 21.01 23.70
C THR A 208 -4.65 21.35 22.78
N LYS A 209 -4.08 22.56 22.91
CA LYS A 209 -2.89 22.96 22.14
C LYS A 209 -1.66 22.19 22.58
N VAL A 210 -0.80 21.82 21.63
CA VAL A 210 0.53 21.30 21.95
C VAL A 210 1.31 22.39 22.68
N PRO A 211 1.90 22.11 23.87
CA PRO A 211 2.47 23.16 24.73
C PRO A 211 3.60 23.96 24.07
N TRP A 212 4.45 23.28 23.28
CA TRP A 212 5.59 23.88 22.59
C TRP A 212 5.28 24.37 21.16
N ASP A 213 4.13 24.00 20.61
CA ASP A 213 3.74 24.35 19.25
C ASP A 213 2.23 24.64 19.15
N LYS A 214 1.87 25.89 19.44
CA LYS A 214 0.48 26.32 19.63
C LYS A 214 -0.36 26.39 18.35
N GLU A 215 0.26 26.16 17.19
CA GLU A 215 -0.41 25.98 15.90
C GLU A 215 -1.04 24.59 15.78
N TRP A 216 -0.62 23.65 16.62
CA TRP A 216 -1.11 22.28 16.65
C TRP A 216 -1.97 22.01 17.88
N LEU A 217 -2.99 21.19 17.67
CA LEU A 217 -3.88 20.62 18.67
C LEU A 217 -3.55 19.14 18.82
N VAL A 218 -3.60 18.61 20.03
CA VAL A 218 -3.48 17.16 20.27
C VAL A 218 -4.67 16.45 19.64
N GLU A 219 -4.41 15.35 18.93
CA GLU A 219 -5.43 14.50 18.33
C GLU A 219 -6.21 13.73 19.40
N SER A 220 -7.50 13.48 19.14
CA SER A 220 -8.43 12.86 20.08
C SER A 220 -8.05 11.46 20.58
N LEU A 221 -7.27 10.71 19.79
CA LEU A 221 -6.77 9.39 20.17
C LEU A 221 -5.43 9.46 20.93
N ALA A 222 -4.81 10.64 20.97
CA ALA A 222 -3.58 10.89 21.71
C ALA A 222 -3.84 11.56 23.08
N ASP A 223 -4.89 12.38 23.21
CA ASP A 223 -5.25 13.02 24.50
C ASP A 223 -6.11 12.13 25.43
N SER A 224 -6.57 10.98 24.94
CA SER A 224 -7.48 10.07 25.65
C SER A 224 -6.82 8.80 26.20
N VAL A 225 -5.50 8.82 26.45
CA VAL A 225 -4.76 7.61 26.87
C VAL A 225 -4.55 7.47 28.38
N ILE A 226 -4.55 8.57 29.13
CA ILE A 226 -4.29 8.57 30.59
C ILE A 226 -5.29 9.43 31.39
N TYR A 227 -6.40 9.85 30.78
CA TYR A 227 -7.41 10.70 31.42
C TYR A 227 -8.04 10.07 32.66
N MET A 228 -7.94 8.75 32.82
CA MET A 228 -8.39 8.03 34.02
C MET A 228 -7.71 8.55 35.28
N ALA A 229 -6.44 8.97 35.20
CA ALA A 229 -5.73 9.58 36.32
C ALA A 229 -6.37 10.91 36.75
N PHE A 230 -6.86 11.70 35.78
CA PHE A 230 -7.53 12.97 36.07
C PHE A 230 -8.85 12.77 36.83
N TYR A 231 -9.55 11.65 36.65
CA TYR A 231 -10.79 11.39 37.40
C TYR A 231 -10.61 11.40 38.91
N ILE A 232 -9.43 11.01 39.41
CA ILE A 232 -9.11 11.01 40.84
C ILE A 232 -9.25 12.42 41.43
N ILE A 233 -8.84 13.45 40.68
CA ILE A 233 -8.76 14.84 41.14
C ILE A 233 -9.86 15.74 40.56
N SER A 234 -10.58 15.28 39.54
CA SER A 234 -11.58 16.06 38.80
C SER A 234 -12.62 16.72 39.70
N LYS A 235 -13.06 16.03 40.76
CA LYS A 235 -13.99 16.59 41.76
C LYS A 235 -13.48 17.88 42.40
N TYR A 236 -12.20 17.90 42.79
CA TYR A 236 -11.58 19.03 43.47
C TYR A 236 -11.32 20.18 42.50
N VAL A 237 -10.87 19.87 41.29
CA VAL A 237 -10.69 20.85 40.21
C VAL A 237 -12.02 21.51 39.85
N ASN A 238 -13.09 20.73 39.66
CA ASN A 238 -14.42 21.25 39.31
C ASN A 238 -15.03 22.12 40.43
N LYS A 239 -14.71 21.82 41.69
CA LYS A 239 -15.09 22.65 42.84
C LYS A 239 -14.19 23.87 43.06
N LYS A 240 -13.13 24.03 42.25
CA LYS A 240 -12.11 25.08 42.38
C LYS A 240 -11.36 25.02 43.72
N GLU A 241 -11.28 23.83 44.32
CA GLU A 241 -10.45 23.59 45.51
C GLU A 241 -8.97 23.43 45.11
N ILE A 242 -8.71 23.02 43.86
CA ILE A 242 -7.40 22.95 43.22
C ILE A 242 -7.49 23.67 41.88
N ASN A 243 -6.48 24.47 41.54
CA ASN A 243 -6.37 25.10 40.23
C ASN A 243 -5.72 24.12 39.25
N GLY A 244 -6.43 23.84 38.14
CA GLY A 244 -5.96 22.90 37.12
C GLY A 244 -4.67 23.34 36.41
N ASN A 245 -4.33 24.63 36.42
CA ASN A 245 -3.10 25.15 35.80
C ASN A 245 -1.87 24.96 36.69
N ASP A 246 -2.05 24.62 37.96
CA ASP A 246 -0.97 24.43 38.94
C ASP A 246 -0.59 22.94 39.07
N LEU A 247 -1.23 22.06 38.30
CA LEU A 247 -0.99 20.62 38.18
C LEU A 247 -0.12 20.30 36.97
#